data_AF-A0A0F9K1B9-F1
#
_entry.id   AF-A0A0F9K1B9-F1
#
_cell.length_a   1.000
_cell.length_b   1.000
_cell.length_c   1.000
_cell.angle_alpha   90.00
_cell.angle_beta   90.00
_cell.angle_gamma   90.00
#
_symmetry.space_group_name_H-M   'P 1'
#
loop_
_entity.id
_entity.type
_entity.pdbx_description
1 polymer ?
#
loop_
_entity_poly.entity_id
_entity_poly.type
_entity_poly.pdbx_seq_one_letter_code
_entity_poly.pdbx_strand_id
1 'polypeptide(L)' 'MSVPVILDFCASCGVLLPSGGGLEENPWCSNCAISTKNRGARIQGEFSEPEAARLLRINFGD' A
#
# COMPACT_ATOMS: atom_id res chain seq x y z
N MET A 1 -12.02 17.30 -12.68
CA MET A 1 -10.74 17.11 -11.96
C MET A 1 -10.79 15.71 -11.38
N SER A 2 -9.88 14.83 -11.76
CA SER A 2 -9.75 13.49 -11.17
C SER A 2 -9.11 13.61 -9.79
N VAL A 3 -9.70 12.96 -8.78
CA VAL A 3 -9.13 12.90 -7.43
C VAL A 3 -7.99 11.88 -7.44
N PRO A 4 -6.79 12.21 -6.96
CA PRO A 4 -5.70 11.25 -6.88
C PRO A 4 -6.02 10.16 -5.85
N VAL A 5 -5.64 8.93 -6.15
CA VAL A 5 -5.74 7.78 -5.24
C VAL A 5 -4.41 7.63 -4.52
N ILE A 6 -4.46 7.56 -3.18
CA ILE A 6 -3.29 7.35 -2.34
C ILE A 6 -3.12 5.86 -2.08
N LEU A 7 -1.93 5.34 -2.38
CA LEU A 7 -1.55 3.96 -2.10
C LEU A 7 -0.38 3.93 -1.11
N ASP A 8 -0.41 2.99 -0.16
CA ASP A 8 0.65 2.78 0.83
C ASP A 8 1.55 1.60 0.41
N PHE A 9 2.87 1.77 0.56
CA PHE A 9 3.88 0.76 0.26
C PHE A 9 4.75 0.49 1.49
N CYS A 10 5.26 -0.73 1.62
CA CYS A 10 6.23 -1.05 2.65
C CYS A 10 7.54 -0.30 2.38
N ALA A 11 8.00 0.53 3.33
CA ALA A 11 9.24 1.30 3.17
C ALA A 11 10.48 0.40 3.06
N SER A 12 10.43 -0.83 3.56
CA SER A 12 11.59 -1.73 3.56
C SER A 12 11.72 -2.57 2.28
N CYS A 13 10.62 -3.02 1.69
CA CYS A 13 10.65 -3.94 0.55
C CYS A 13 9.91 -3.42 -0.69
N GLY A 14 9.27 -2.26 -0.60
CA GLY A 14 8.60 -1.59 -1.73
C GLY A 14 7.29 -2.24 -2.18
N VAL A 15 6.82 -3.31 -1.53
CA VAL A 15 5.56 -3.96 -1.90
C VAL A 15 4.37 -3.06 -1.58
N LEU A 16 3.36 -3.10 -2.44
CA LEU A 16 2.07 -2.44 -2.19
C LEU A 16 1.41 -3.10 -0.97
N LEU A 17 0.92 -2.28 -0.04
CA LEU A 17 0.17 -2.74 1.10
C LEU A 17 -1.33 -2.81 0.76
N PRO A 18 -2.06 -3.82 1.26
CA PRO A 18 -3.50 -3.91 1.05
C PRO A 18 -4.20 -2.70 1.70
N SER A 19 -5.42 -2.40 1.27
CA SER A 19 -6.24 -1.37 1.91
C SER A 19 -6.36 -1.66 3.42
N GLY A 20 -5.85 -0.75 4.25
CA GLY A 20 -5.78 -0.93 5.71
C GLY A 20 -4.53 -1.69 6.22
N GLY A 21 -3.60 -2.08 5.35
CA GLY A 21 -2.30 -2.64 5.73
C GLY A 21 -1.47 -1.63 6.51
N GLY A 22 -1.08 -1.98 7.73
CA GLY A 22 -0.44 -1.06 8.69
C GLY A 22 -1.41 -0.32 9.62
N LEU A 23 -2.70 -0.68 9.62
CA LEU A 23 -3.63 -0.38 10.72
C LEU A 23 -3.53 -1.48 11.80
N GLU A 24 -4.11 -1.25 12.98
CA GLU A 24 -3.93 -2.15 14.14
C GLU A 24 -4.30 -3.61 13.88
N GLU A 25 -5.22 -3.85 12.94
CA GLU A 25 -5.74 -5.17 12.60
C GLU A 25 -4.76 -6.00 11.77
N ASN A 26 -3.86 -5.36 11.01
CA ASN A 26 -2.84 -6.05 10.22
C ASN A 26 -1.52 -5.25 10.18
N PRO A 27 -0.74 -5.27 11.27
CA PRO A 27 0.41 -4.39 11.43
C PRO A 27 1.68 -4.90 10.76
N TRP A 28 1.64 -6.00 9.99
CA TRP A 28 2.80 -6.66 9.41
C TRP A 28 2.75 -6.70 7.88
N CYS A 29 3.87 -6.44 7.23
CA CYS A 29 3.99 -6.65 5.79
C CYS A 29 4.04 -8.16 5.47
N SER A 30 3.14 -8.64 4.62
CA SER A 30 3.08 -10.06 4.23
C SER A 30 4.31 -10.56 3.47
N ASN A 31 5.11 -9.65 2.89
CA ASN A 31 6.29 -10.03 2.10
C ASN A 31 7.58 -10.13 2.94
N CYS A 32 7.85 -9.14 3.80
CA CYS A 32 9.10 -9.07 4.57
C CYS A 32 8.91 -9.19 6.10
N ALA A 33 7.68 -9.39 6.58
CA ALA A 33 7.33 -9.51 7.99
C ALA A 33 7.73 -8.32 8.88
N ILE A 34 8.05 -7.16 8.30
CA ILE A 34 8.33 -5.93 9.06
C ILE A 34 7.02 -5.27 9.48
N SER A 35 7.02 -4.67 10.67
CA SER A 35 5.87 -3.92 11.16
C SER A 35 5.65 -2.64 10.34
N THR A 36 4.46 -2.51 9.76
CA THR A 36 3.99 -1.34 9.00
C THR A 36 3.06 -0.43 9.80
N LYS A 37 2.86 -0.74 11.10
CA LYS A 37 2.04 0.08 12.03
C LYS A 37 2.54 1.53 12.08
N ASN A 38 3.85 1.70 12.15
CA ASN A 38 4.49 3.00 12.22
C ASN A 38 4.44 3.74 10.87
N ARG A 39 4.19 5.05 10.89
CA ARG A 39 4.17 5.86 9.68
C ARG A 39 5.50 5.81 8.91
N GLY A 40 6.64 5.80 9.60
CA GLY A 40 7.97 5.71 8.98
C GLY A 40 8.25 4.37 8.28
N ALA A 41 7.44 3.34 8.49
CA ALA A 41 7.53 2.06 7.81
C ALA A 41 6.67 2.01 6.52
N ARG A 42 6.02 3.12 6.16
CA ARG A 42 5.14 3.24 4.99
C ARG A 42 5.58 4.41 4.09
N ILE A 43 5.50 4.19 2.79
CA ILE A 43 5.67 5.21 1.76
C ILE A 43 4.33 5.43 1.08
N GLN A 44 3.91 6.67 0.88
CA GLN A 44 2.71 6.98 0.10
C GLN A 44 3.06 7.48 -1.29
N GLY A 45 2.34 6.96 -2.28
CA GLY A 45 2.35 7.48 -3.64
C GLY A 45 0.96 7.94 -4.05
N GLU A 46 0.91 9.04 -4.81
CA GLU A 46 -0.30 9.53 -5.44
C GLU A 46 -0.38 9.03 -6.87
N PHE A 47 -1.51 8.42 -7.24
CA PHE A 47 -1.71 7.84 -8.56
C PHE A 47 -3.03 8.32 -9.16
N SER A 48 -3.11 8.34 -10.49
CA SER A 48 -4.39 8.48 -11.17
C SER A 48 -5.24 7.24 -10.93
N GLU A 49 -6.57 7.38 -10.96
CA GLU A 49 -7.50 6.27 -10.77
C GLU A 49 -7.22 5.04 -11.67
N PRO A 50 -6.93 5.20 -12.98
CA PRO A 50 -6.58 4.05 -13.83
C PRO A 50 -5.29 3.33 -13.40
N GLU A 51 -4.28 4.09 -12.98
CA GLU A 51 -2.99 3.52 -12.58
C GLU A 51 -3.09 2.84 -11.21
N ALA A 52 -3.83 3.43 -10.28
CA ALA A 52 -4.11 2.82 -8.98
C ALA A 52 -4.87 1.49 -9.14
N ALA A 53 -5.91 1.46 -10.00
CA ALA A 53 -6.65 0.24 -10.30
C ALA A 53 -5.74 -0.84 -10.93
N ARG A 54 -4.84 -0.43 -11.85
CA ARG A 54 -3.85 -1.33 -12.44
C ARG A 54 -2.92 -1.94 -11.39
N LEU A 55 -2.39 -1.12 -10.47
CA LEU A 55 -1.49 -1.56 -9.41
C LEU A 55 -2.19 -2.51 -8.42
N LEU A 56 -3.41 -2.18 -8.00
CA LEU A 56 -4.20 -3.03 -7.10
C LEU A 56 -4.46 -4.40 -7.72
N ARG A 57 -4.88 -4.44 -8.99
CA ARG A 57 -5.15 -5.70 -9.71
C ARG A 57 -3.91 -6.59 -9.83
N ILE A 58 -2.74 -6.00 -10.12
CA ILE A 58 -1.48 -6.74 -10.22
C ILE A 58 -1.06 -7.35 -8.87
N ASN A 59 -1.31 -6.64 -7.76
CA ASN A 59 -0.82 -7.06 -6.45
C ASN A 59 -1.81 -7.92 -5.65
N PHE A 60 -3.12 -7.74 -5.85
CA PHE A 60 -4.16 -8.37 -5.01
C PHE A 60 -5.22 -9.16 -5.79
N GLY A 61 -5.22 -9.12 -7.12
CA GLY A 61 -6.28 -9.73 -7.93
C GLY A 61 -7.55 -8.88 -8.01
N ASP A 62 -8.58 -9.41 -8.68
CA ASP A 62 -9.95 -8.86 -8.72
C ASP A 62 -10.78 -9.39 -7.53
#